data_AF-A0A9D5JH62-F1
#
_entry.id   AF-A0A9D5JH62-F1
#
_cell.length_a   1.000
_cell.length_b   1.000
_cell.length_c   1.000
_cell.angle_alpha   90.00
_cell.angle_beta   90.00
_cell.angle_gamma   90.00
#
_symmetry.space_group_name_H-M   'P 1'
#
loop_
_entity.id
_entity.type
_entity.pdbx_description
1 polymer ?
#
loop_
_entity_poly.entity_id
_entity_poly.type
_entity_poly.pdbx_seq_one_letter_code
_entity_poly.pdbx_strand_id
1 'polypeptide(L)'
;MHLLFGALFSLSQVLSFPMPLALVASPDGHSVAYVLDDRGVRTLWYAQAPAFVPRELWNSGADDGQEITNVSVSKDEKYVVYVRGGSHDANWVTRPWPDPDNNPKEQHLAVMSIPTAGGDPKTLGEGDAPVIAPDGATVTFLHDPDDAVWSAPINAGSAASRLFFDRGQDSELQYSPDGKALAFTSGRGDHSFIGVYRGQNTPLEFLTPSTSLDSSPRWSPDGLQIAFVRIPGQGGPPPNLLERRPEPWAIWAAAVSDGGGHEVWHSGNALRDSLPGINGPQLNWVAGGNLIYISEQTNWPLLYEVSAAGGHSRLLTPGKFMVEDTSISPDFATIYYTANTGTTPGDVARRHGY
;
A
#
# COMPACT_ATOMS: atom_id res chain seq x y z
N MET A 1 2.47 -37.66 39.32
CA MET A 1 3.76 -37.14 38.84
C MET A 1 3.74 -37.22 37.32
N HIS A 2 3.22 -36.20 36.64
CA HIS A 2 3.19 -36.13 35.18
C HIS A 2 4.25 -35.14 34.72
N LEU A 3 5.32 -35.66 34.14
CA LEU A 3 6.36 -34.90 33.47
C LEU A 3 5.80 -34.43 32.13
N LEU A 4 5.63 -33.12 31.98
CA LEU A 4 5.43 -32.46 30.70
C LEU A 4 6.77 -32.55 29.93
N PHE A 5 6.81 -33.34 28.87
CA PHE A 5 7.89 -33.29 27.89
C PHE A 5 7.80 -31.96 27.13
N GLY A 6 8.56 -30.95 27.58
CA GLY A 6 8.82 -29.76 26.78
C GLY A 6 9.60 -30.15 25.52
N ALA A 7 9.21 -29.62 24.37
CA ALA A 7 9.91 -29.87 23.11
C ALA A 7 11.41 -29.56 23.23
N LEU A 8 12.26 -30.46 22.73
CA LEU A 8 13.72 -30.31 22.72
C LEU A 8 14.14 -29.46 21.52
N PHE A 9 14.09 -28.14 21.65
CA PHE A 9 14.76 -27.23 20.73
C PHE A 9 15.72 -26.32 21.50
N SER A 10 16.86 -25.98 20.89
CA SER A 10 17.79 -25.00 21.44
C SER A 10 17.26 -23.59 21.23
N LEU A 11 17.70 -22.64 22.06
CA LEU A 11 17.44 -21.22 21.84
C LEU A 11 17.89 -20.77 20.44
N SER A 12 19.01 -21.31 19.94
CA SER A 12 19.47 -21.02 18.58
C SER A 12 18.48 -21.49 17.52
N GLN A 13 17.83 -22.65 17.67
CA GLN A 13 16.82 -23.13 16.73
C GLN A 13 15.56 -22.26 16.71
N VAL A 14 15.25 -21.59 17.82
CA VAL A 14 14.13 -20.63 17.89
C VAL A 14 14.50 -19.31 17.24
N LEU A 15 15.73 -18.84 17.46
CA LEU A 15 16.19 -17.52 17.01
C LEU A 15 16.76 -17.52 15.58
N SER A 16 16.97 -18.68 14.96
CA SER A 16 17.57 -18.79 13.62
C SER A 16 16.59 -19.19 12.53
N PHE A 17 15.28 -19.02 12.74
CA PHE A 17 14.32 -19.33 11.71
C PHE A 17 14.28 -18.19 10.69
N PRO A 18 14.63 -18.43 9.41
CA PRO A 18 14.62 -17.39 8.41
C PRO A 18 13.17 -16.99 8.09
N MET A 19 12.90 -15.68 8.06
CA MET A 19 11.57 -15.14 7.81
C MET A 19 11.55 -14.41 6.46
N PRO A 20 10.83 -14.93 5.45
CA PRO A 20 10.58 -14.17 4.23
C PRO A 20 9.57 -13.05 4.53
N LEU A 21 9.89 -11.84 4.08
CA LEU A 21 9.11 -10.63 4.24
C LEU A 21 8.95 -9.93 2.88
N ALA A 22 7.97 -9.03 2.76
CA ALA A 22 7.79 -8.14 1.59
C ALA A 22 7.87 -8.85 0.22
N LEU A 23 7.26 -10.04 0.10
CA LEU A 23 7.21 -10.78 -1.17
C LEU A 23 6.34 -10.02 -2.18
N VAL A 24 6.94 -9.68 -3.32
CA VAL A 24 6.29 -8.98 -4.42
C VAL A 24 6.57 -9.69 -5.74
N ALA A 25 5.60 -9.71 -6.65
CA ALA A 25 5.79 -10.16 -8.03
C ALA A 25 6.05 -8.98 -8.97
N SER A 26 6.75 -9.21 -10.09
CA SER A 26 6.82 -8.23 -11.18
C SER A 26 5.42 -7.97 -11.77
N PRO A 27 5.19 -6.81 -12.40
CA PRO A 27 3.89 -6.49 -12.98
C PRO A 27 3.36 -7.51 -14.00
N ASP A 28 4.24 -8.27 -14.65
CA ASP A 28 3.91 -9.34 -15.60
C ASP A 28 3.97 -10.75 -15.00
N GLY A 29 4.32 -10.89 -13.71
CA GLY A 29 4.38 -12.16 -12.99
C GLY A 29 5.56 -13.06 -13.37
N HIS A 30 6.53 -12.56 -14.11
CA HIS A 30 7.71 -13.34 -14.52
C HIS A 30 8.84 -13.35 -13.51
N SER A 31 8.82 -12.48 -12.50
CA SER A 31 9.77 -12.54 -11.39
C SER A 31 9.14 -12.21 -10.05
N VAL A 32 9.87 -12.53 -8.99
CA VAL A 32 9.56 -12.15 -7.62
C VAL A 32 10.78 -11.55 -6.94
N ALA A 33 10.54 -10.59 -6.06
CA ALA A 33 11.51 -10.06 -5.11
C ALA A 33 10.97 -10.20 -3.69
N TYR A 34 11.85 -10.43 -2.73
CA TYR A 34 11.47 -10.56 -1.32
C TYR A 34 12.65 -10.28 -0.42
N VAL A 35 12.36 -9.99 0.84
CA VAL A 35 13.35 -9.82 1.90
C VAL A 35 13.45 -11.13 2.67
N LEU A 36 14.66 -11.53 3.04
CA LEU A 36 14.89 -12.64 3.96
C LEU A 36 15.60 -12.10 5.20
N ASP A 37 14.96 -12.22 6.36
CA ASP A 37 15.59 -12.01 7.65
C ASP A 37 16.15 -13.34 8.15
N ASP A 38 17.49 -13.48 8.14
CA ASP A 38 18.20 -14.59 8.78
C ASP A 38 18.98 -14.07 9.99
N ARG A 39 18.51 -14.40 11.20
CA ARG A 39 19.15 -14.04 12.47
C ARG A 39 19.37 -12.51 12.61
N GLY A 40 18.39 -11.71 12.17
CA GLY A 40 18.41 -10.24 12.21
C GLY A 40 19.00 -9.60 10.95
N VAL A 41 19.72 -10.37 10.11
CA VAL A 41 20.31 -9.86 8.88
C VAL A 41 19.28 -9.88 7.77
N ARG A 42 18.82 -8.70 7.36
CA ARG A 42 17.89 -8.52 6.24
C ARG A 42 18.63 -8.49 4.92
N THR A 43 18.22 -9.37 4.01
CA THR A 43 18.82 -9.53 2.69
C THR A 43 17.75 -9.43 1.62
N LEU A 44 18.07 -8.81 0.48
CA LEU A 44 17.15 -8.68 -0.65
C LEU A 44 17.41 -9.79 -1.66
N TRP A 45 16.36 -10.51 -2.03
CA TRP A 45 16.40 -11.64 -2.94
C TRP A 45 15.54 -11.42 -4.17
N TYR A 46 15.89 -12.11 -5.25
CA TYR A 46 15.18 -12.06 -6.52
C TYR A 46 15.19 -13.43 -7.20
N ALA A 47 14.10 -13.77 -7.87
CA ALA A 47 13.97 -15.00 -8.64
C ALA A 47 13.14 -14.74 -9.91
N GLN A 48 13.50 -15.38 -11.01
CA GLN A 48 12.83 -15.18 -12.31
C GLN A 48 12.38 -16.52 -12.91
N ALA A 49 11.26 -16.49 -13.61
CA ALA A 49 10.70 -17.57 -14.39
C ALA A 49 11.68 -18.09 -15.46
N PRO A 50 11.53 -19.34 -15.92
CA PRO A 50 10.56 -20.33 -15.43
C PRO A 50 11.04 -21.08 -14.17
N ALA A 51 12.34 -21.01 -13.86
CA ALA A 51 12.94 -21.85 -12.82
C ALA A 51 12.79 -21.26 -11.41
N PHE A 52 12.58 -19.94 -11.30
CA PHE A 52 12.50 -19.20 -10.04
C PHE A 52 13.64 -19.56 -9.07
N VAL A 53 14.86 -19.75 -9.61
CA VAL A 53 16.04 -20.00 -8.79
C VAL A 53 16.36 -18.71 -8.03
N PRO A 54 16.27 -18.69 -6.69
CA PRO A 54 16.51 -17.48 -5.94
C PRO A 54 18.00 -17.12 -5.93
N ARG A 55 18.27 -15.82 -6.00
CA ARG A 55 19.61 -15.26 -5.80
C ARG A 55 19.54 -14.01 -4.94
N GLU A 56 20.57 -13.83 -4.13
CA GLU A 56 20.78 -12.62 -3.34
C GLU A 56 21.11 -11.46 -4.29
N LEU A 57 20.40 -10.35 -4.14
CA LEU A 57 20.70 -9.07 -4.80
C LEU A 57 21.56 -8.18 -3.92
N TRP A 58 21.24 -8.14 -2.63
CA TRP A 58 21.90 -7.25 -1.68
C TRP A 58 21.85 -7.81 -0.26
N ASN A 59 22.90 -7.51 0.51
CA ASN A 59 23.08 -7.94 1.89
C ASN A 59 23.90 -6.87 2.62
N SER A 60 23.42 -6.42 3.78
CA SER A 60 24.15 -5.48 4.65
C SER A 60 25.42 -6.10 5.25
N GLY A 61 25.51 -7.44 5.27
CA GLY A 61 26.59 -8.23 5.85
C GLY A 61 26.52 -8.39 7.37
N ALA A 62 25.69 -7.60 8.04
CA ALA A 62 25.47 -7.61 9.48
C ALA A 62 24.04 -7.16 9.81
N ASP A 63 23.57 -7.49 11.01
CA ASP A 63 22.35 -6.91 11.54
C ASP A 63 22.64 -5.46 11.92
N ASP A 64 22.22 -4.54 11.05
CA ASP A 64 22.25 -3.09 11.26
C ASP A 64 20.90 -2.57 11.77
N GLY A 65 19.95 -3.47 12.01
CA GLY A 65 18.58 -3.19 12.42
C GLY A 65 17.79 -2.28 11.49
N GLN A 66 18.29 -2.03 10.27
CA GLN A 66 17.60 -1.20 9.29
C GLN A 66 16.61 -2.05 8.51
N GLU A 67 15.36 -1.60 8.43
CA GLU A 67 14.33 -2.30 7.69
C GLU A 67 14.58 -2.26 6.18
N ILE A 68 14.05 -3.26 5.47
CA ILE A 68 13.89 -3.26 4.01
C ILE A 68 12.40 -3.41 3.74
N THR A 69 11.75 -2.35 3.24
CA THR A 69 10.30 -2.30 3.03
C THR A 69 9.98 -1.81 1.62
N ASN A 70 8.69 -1.74 1.29
CA ASN A 70 8.18 -1.18 0.02
C ASN A 70 8.89 -1.73 -1.23
N VAL A 71 9.17 -3.04 -1.22
CA VAL A 71 9.85 -3.71 -2.33
C VAL A 71 8.93 -3.76 -3.54
N SER A 72 9.45 -3.36 -4.69
CA SER A 72 8.76 -3.39 -5.98
C SER A 72 9.74 -3.70 -7.11
N VAL A 73 9.25 -4.32 -8.17
CA VAL A 73 10.05 -4.69 -9.36
C VAL A 73 9.61 -3.83 -10.53
N SER A 74 10.57 -3.28 -11.28
CA SER A 74 10.27 -2.51 -12.49
C SER A 74 9.61 -3.39 -13.55
N LYS A 75 8.74 -2.80 -14.38
CA LYS A 75 8.02 -3.54 -15.43
C LYS A 75 8.95 -4.22 -16.44
N ASP A 76 10.12 -3.65 -16.68
CA ASP A 76 11.14 -4.24 -17.56
C ASP A 76 12.07 -5.23 -16.84
N GLU A 77 11.77 -5.50 -15.57
CA GLU A 77 12.49 -6.41 -14.67
C GLU A 77 13.98 -6.09 -14.51
N LYS A 78 14.42 -4.88 -14.84
CA LYS A 78 15.82 -4.47 -14.72
C LYS A 78 16.19 -3.93 -13.34
N TYR A 79 15.21 -3.51 -12.54
CA TYR A 79 15.45 -2.88 -11.25
C TYR A 79 14.49 -3.40 -10.19
N VAL A 80 14.99 -3.49 -8.95
CA VAL A 80 14.17 -3.57 -7.74
C VAL A 80 14.30 -2.23 -7.02
N VAL A 81 13.15 -1.64 -6.67
CA VAL A 81 13.06 -0.45 -5.83
C VAL A 81 12.59 -0.87 -4.46
N TYR A 82 13.18 -0.31 -3.42
CA TYR A 82 12.86 -0.62 -2.03
C TYR A 82 13.17 0.57 -1.14
N VAL A 83 12.69 0.52 0.09
CA VAL A 83 13.00 1.50 1.13
C VAL A 83 13.94 0.87 2.14
N ARG A 84 14.95 1.62 2.57
CA ARG A 84 15.87 1.22 3.63
C ARG A 84 15.74 2.15 4.83
N GLY A 85 15.69 1.57 6.02
CA GLY A 85 15.58 2.29 7.29
C GLY A 85 14.13 2.64 7.65
N GLY A 86 13.98 3.50 8.66
CA GLY A 86 12.68 3.84 9.21
C GLY A 86 12.23 2.91 10.34
N SER A 87 10.93 2.94 10.62
CA SER A 87 10.30 2.20 11.70
C SER A 87 8.87 1.80 11.31
N HIS A 88 8.70 1.15 10.16
CA HIS A 88 7.37 0.86 9.60
C HIS A 88 6.59 -0.12 10.49
N ASP A 89 7.29 -0.92 11.30
CA ASP A 89 6.68 -1.82 12.29
C ASP A 89 6.41 -1.17 13.66
N ALA A 90 6.70 0.12 13.84
CA ALA A 90 6.49 0.82 15.09
C ALA A 90 5.03 1.30 15.27
N ASN A 91 4.52 1.22 16.50
CA ASN A 91 3.19 1.75 16.85
C ASN A 91 3.05 3.27 16.63
N TRP A 92 4.18 3.99 16.58
CA TRP A 92 4.24 5.44 16.41
C TRP A 92 5.50 5.77 15.62
N VAL A 93 5.44 6.79 14.76
CA VAL A 93 6.64 7.31 14.09
C VAL A 93 7.59 7.89 15.13
N THR A 94 8.75 7.29 15.30
CA THR A 94 9.80 7.77 16.21
C THR A 94 10.92 8.43 15.40
N ARG A 95 11.24 9.68 15.77
CA ARG A 95 12.41 10.41 15.26
C ARG A 95 13.35 10.78 16.43
N PRO A 96 14.68 10.70 16.26
CA PRO A 96 15.39 10.24 15.05
C PRO A 96 15.11 8.76 14.76
N TRP A 97 15.34 8.34 13.52
CA TRP A 97 15.06 6.98 13.07
C TRP A 97 15.85 5.95 13.89
N PRO A 98 15.33 4.71 14.07
CA PRO A 98 16.00 3.69 14.87
C PRO A 98 17.45 3.45 14.43
N ASP A 99 18.35 3.48 15.40
CA ASP A 99 19.80 3.35 15.22
C ASP A 99 20.36 2.33 16.24
N PRO A 100 19.96 1.04 16.13
CA PRO A 100 20.32 0.03 17.13
C PRO A 100 21.82 -0.28 17.18
N ASP A 101 22.56 0.00 16.10
CA ASP A 101 24.01 -0.13 16.03
C ASP A 101 24.76 1.09 16.63
N ASN A 102 24.04 2.12 17.10
CA ASN A 102 24.58 3.38 17.62
C ASN A 102 25.55 4.05 16.63
N ASN A 103 25.13 4.15 15.37
CA ASN A 103 25.92 4.77 14.33
C ASN A 103 26.07 6.28 14.60
N PRO A 104 27.29 6.85 14.49
CA PRO A 104 27.46 8.31 14.60
C PRO A 104 26.83 9.08 13.43
N LYS A 105 26.40 8.40 12.37
CA LYS A 105 25.61 8.99 11.29
C LYS A 105 24.13 8.78 11.61
N GLU A 106 23.36 9.87 11.62
CA GLU A 106 21.90 9.80 11.73
C GLU A 106 21.35 8.86 10.66
N GLN A 107 20.47 7.96 11.05
CA GLN A 107 19.80 7.06 10.12
C GLN A 107 18.72 7.86 9.40
N HIS A 108 18.57 7.61 8.11
CA HIS A 108 17.55 8.25 7.26
C HIS A 108 16.75 7.18 6.55
N LEU A 109 15.49 7.48 6.31
CA LEU A 109 14.60 6.68 5.49
C LEU A 109 14.95 6.97 4.03
N ALA A 110 15.39 5.96 3.29
CA ALA A 110 15.98 6.14 1.97
C ALA A 110 15.29 5.26 0.92
N VAL A 111 14.86 5.89 -0.17
CA VAL A 111 14.41 5.18 -1.37
C VAL A 111 15.63 4.70 -2.14
N MET A 112 15.69 3.41 -2.39
CA MET A 112 16.80 2.71 -3.01
C MET A 112 16.38 2.06 -4.33
N SER A 113 17.32 1.91 -5.25
CA SER A 113 17.17 1.14 -6.48
C SER A 113 18.40 0.26 -6.69
N ILE A 114 18.19 -0.99 -7.06
CA ILE A 114 19.27 -1.93 -7.38
C ILE A 114 19.02 -2.63 -8.72
N PRO A 115 20.02 -2.74 -9.61
CA PRO A 115 19.87 -3.52 -10.82
C PRO A 115 19.61 -4.99 -10.51
N THR A 116 18.61 -5.59 -11.14
CA THR A 116 18.39 -7.03 -11.01
C THR A 116 19.62 -7.78 -11.49
N ALA A 117 20.29 -7.39 -12.57
CA ALA A 117 21.50 -8.06 -13.06
C ALA A 117 22.68 -8.11 -12.04
N GLY A 118 22.57 -7.43 -10.90
CA GLY A 118 23.63 -7.30 -9.89
C GLY A 118 24.38 -5.98 -10.01
N GLY A 119 25.10 -5.63 -8.95
CA GLY A 119 25.78 -4.34 -8.79
C GLY A 119 25.40 -3.66 -7.48
N ASP A 120 25.90 -2.45 -7.27
CA ASP A 120 25.65 -1.72 -6.03
C ASP A 120 24.28 -1.03 -6.04
N PRO A 121 23.55 -1.02 -4.92
CA PRO A 121 22.33 -0.24 -4.79
C PRO A 121 22.63 1.27 -4.85
N LYS A 122 21.66 2.03 -5.34
CA LYS A 122 21.70 3.48 -5.47
C LYS A 122 20.62 4.09 -4.61
N THR A 123 20.98 5.08 -3.80
CA THR A 123 20.00 5.94 -3.12
C THR A 123 19.41 6.90 -4.13
N LEU A 124 18.09 6.87 -4.31
CA LEU A 124 17.37 7.81 -5.16
C LEU A 124 17.13 9.14 -4.42
N GLY A 125 16.74 9.06 -3.15
CA GLY A 125 16.53 10.20 -2.25
C GLY A 125 16.07 9.76 -0.86
N GLU A 126 15.97 10.70 0.07
CA GLU A 126 15.37 10.48 1.40
C GLU A 126 13.84 10.52 1.28
N GLY A 127 13.15 9.53 1.82
CA GLY A 127 11.71 9.40 1.69
C GLY A 127 11.20 7.97 1.68
N ASP A 128 9.88 7.83 1.54
CA ASP A 128 9.12 6.58 1.65
C ASP A 128 8.07 6.41 0.53
N ALA A 129 7.36 5.29 0.56
CA ALA A 129 6.24 4.94 -0.32
C ALA A 129 6.56 5.14 -1.82
N PRO A 130 7.66 4.57 -2.34
CA PRO A 130 8.02 4.72 -3.74
C PRO A 130 7.03 4.01 -4.66
N VAL A 131 6.76 4.65 -5.79
CA VAL A 131 5.96 4.13 -6.89
C VAL A 131 6.78 4.26 -8.17
N ILE A 132 6.97 3.13 -8.86
CA ILE A 132 7.61 3.11 -10.18
C ILE A 132 6.59 3.60 -11.20
N ALA A 133 6.94 4.64 -11.95
CA ALA A 133 6.10 5.14 -13.02
C ALA A 133 5.92 4.09 -14.13
N PRO A 134 4.81 4.10 -14.89
CA PRO A 134 4.58 3.15 -15.98
C PRO A 134 5.64 3.16 -17.08
N ASP A 135 6.45 4.22 -17.17
CA ASP A 135 7.62 4.30 -18.06
C ASP A 135 8.78 3.36 -17.64
N GLY A 136 8.76 2.85 -16.40
CA GLY A 136 9.79 2.00 -15.81
C GLY A 136 11.12 2.69 -15.52
N ALA A 137 11.22 3.99 -15.81
CA ALA A 137 12.45 4.79 -15.72
C ALA A 137 12.40 5.82 -14.60
N THR A 138 11.21 6.19 -14.13
CA THR A 138 11.01 7.19 -13.08
C THR A 138 10.47 6.54 -11.81
N VAL A 139 10.97 6.97 -10.66
CA VAL A 139 10.42 6.61 -9.34
C VAL A 139 9.94 7.88 -8.68
N THR A 140 8.69 7.87 -8.23
CA THR A 140 8.10 8.95 -7.42
C THR A 140 7.86 8.46 -6.01
N PHE A 141 8.08 9.31 -5.02
CA PHE A 141 8.04 8.94 -3.61
C PHE A 141 7.69 10.14 -2.73
N LEU A 142 7.33 9.88 -1.47
CA LEU A 142 7.06 10.89 -0.45
C LEU A 142 8.38 11.27 0.22
N HIS A 143 8.76 12.54 0.14
CA HIS A 143 10.03 13.01 0.68
C HIS A 143 9.91 13.39 2.16
N ASP A 144 10.87 12.94 2.96
CA ASP A 144 10.94 13.22 4.39
C ASP A 144 11.44 14.66 4.65
N PRO A 145 10.90 15.45 5.61
CA PRO A 145 9.85 15.15 6.57
C PRO A 145 8.46 15.71 6.23
N ASP A 146 8.29 16.34 5.07
CA ASP A 146 7.08 17.07 4.72
C ASP A 146 6.07 16.27 3.87
N ASP A 147 6.40 15.03 3.53
CA ASP A 147 5.64 14.14 2.63
C ASP A 147 5.34 14.82 1.28
N ALA A 148 6.23 15.72 0.84
CA ALA A 148 6.13 16.32 -0.47
C ALA A 148 6.45 15.28 -1.55
N VAL A 149 5.76 15.35 -2.69
CA VAL A 149 6.00 14.41 -3.79
C VAL A 149 7.28 14.76 -4.55
N TRP A 150 8.24 13.84 -4.56
CA TRP A 150 9.50 13.94 -5.29
C TRP A 150 9.62 12.85 -6.35
N SER A 151 10.51 13.05 -7.31
CA SER A 151 10.81 12.06 -8.35
C SER A 151 12.31 11.98 -8.63
N ALA A 152 12.77 10.79 -9.01
CA ALA A 152 14.14 10.51 -9.42
C ALA A 152 14.18 9.49 -10.58
N PRO A 153 15.18 9.57 -11.47
CA PRO A 153 15.44 8.48 -12.42
C PRO A 153 15.83 7.21 -11.65
N ILE A 154 15.23 6.07 -11.99
CA ILE A 154 15.42 4.78 -11.32
C ILE A 154 16.88 4.30 -11.30
N ASN A 155 17.70 4.78 -12.24
CA ASN A 155 19.10 4.40 -12.39
C ASN A 155 20.10 5.46 -11.90
N ALA A 156 19.63 6.61 -11.40
CA ALA A 156 20.47 7.72 -10.99
C ALA A 156 20.56 7.80 -9.46
N GLY A 157 21.78 7.91 -8.94
CA GLY A 157 21.99 8.16 -7.51
C GLY A 157 21.81 9.63 -7.17
N SER A 158 21.06 9.92 -6.10
CA SER A 158 20.89 11.25 -5.49
C SER A 158 20.47 12.34 -6.48
N ALA A 159 19.60 11.99 -7.43
CA ALA A 159 19.11 12.90 -8.47
C ALA A 159 17.64 13.28 -8.26
N ALA A 160 17.11 13.08 -7.06
CA ALA A 160 15.72 13.40 -6.76
C ALA A 160 15.45 14.90 -6.78
N SER A 161 14.26 15.26 -7.24
CA SER A 161 13.76 16.63 -7.21
C SER A 161 12.25 16.65 -6.95
N ARG A 162 11.79 17.73 -6.34
CA ARG A 162 10.37 17.94 -6.06
C ARG A 162 9.56 17.98 -7.36
N LEU A 163 8.48 17.19 -7.41
CA LEU A 163 7.67 17.01 -8.61
C LEU A 163 6.67 18.17 -8.82
N PHE A 164 6.02 18.60 -7.74
CA PHE A 164 5.13 19.76 -7.69
C PHE A 164 5.06 20.37 -6.29
N PHE A 165 4.43 21.54 -6.18
CA PHE A 165 4.19 22.23 -4.91
C PHE A 165 2.70 22.27 -4.61
N ASP A 166 2.36 21.95 -3.38
CA ASP A 166 1.03 22.05 -2.81
C ASP A 166 1.15 22.52 -1.33
N ARG A 167 0.06 22.61 -0.58
CA ARG A 167 0.07 23.02 0.83
C ARG A 167 -0.09 21.85 1.83
N GLY A 168 0.08 20.61 1.38
CA GLY A 168 -0.47 19.43 2.05
C GLY A 168 0.61 18.44 2.40
N GLN A 169 0.23 17.43 3.19
CA GLN A 169 1.01 16.21 3.35
C GLN A 169 0.42 15.19 2.39
N ASP A 170 1.21 14.75 1.42
CA ASP A 170 0.72 13.90 0.35
C ASP A 170 0.92 12.41 0.70
N SER A 171 0.05 11.55 0.17
CA SER A 171 0.09 10.10 0.41
C SER A 171 -0.61 9.32 -0.71
N GLU A 172 -0.56 7.99 -0.65
CA GLU A 172 -1.31 7.08 -1.54
C GLU A 172 -1.11 7.37 -3.04
N LEU A 173 0.14 7.60 -3.44
CA LEU A 173 0.51 7.93 -4.82
C LEU A 173 0.12 6.81 -5.79
N GLN A 174 -0.55 7.15 -6.89
CA GLN A 174 -0.93 6.19 -7.93
C GLN A 174 -0.92 6.80 -9.33
N TYR A 175 -0.15 6.19 -10.24
CA TYR A 175 -0.16 6.59 -11.64
C TYR A 175 -1.44 6.14 -12.35
N SER A 176 -1.88 6.95 -13.31
CA SER A 176 -2.89 6.54 -14.28
C SER A 176 -2.39 5.34 -15.10
N PRO A 177 -3.30 4.50 -15.65
CA PRO A 177 -2.91 3.35 -16.47
C PRO A 177 -2.03 3.72 -17.68
N ASP A 178 -2.20 4.94 -18.21
CA ASP A 178 -1.41 5.47 -19.32
C ASP A 178 -0.12 6.20 -18.88
N GLY A 179 0.13 6.33 -17.57
CA GLY A 179 1.29 6.98 -16.98
C GLY A 179 1.36 8.50 -17.13
N LYS A 180 0.31 9.15 -17.66
CA LYS A 180 0.32 10.60 -17.90
C LYS A 180 -0.11 11.44 -16.70
N ALA A 181 -0.70 10.83 -15.68
CA ALA A 181 -1.16 11.52 -14.50
C ALA A 181 -0.81 10.75 -13.23
N LEU A 182 -0.66 11.47 -12.13
CA LEU A 182 -0.46 10.93 -10.80
C LEU A 182 -1.61 11.41 -9.91
N ALA A 183 -2.34 10.45 -9.34
CA ALA A 183 -3.30 10.71 -8.28
C ALA A 183 -2.63 10.56 -6.90
N PHE A 184 -3.10 11.31 -5.92
CA PHE A 184 -2.59 11.28 -4.56
C PHE A 184 -3.65 11.81 -3.58
N THR A 185 -3.53 11.42 -2.33
CA THR A 185 -4.30 11.99 -1.22
C THR A 185 -3.51 13.15 -0.62
N SER A 186 -4.12 14.32 -0.51
CA SER A 186 -3.51 15.53 0.05
C SER A 186 -4.16 15.91 1.37
N GLY A 187 -3.47 15.65 2.47
CA GLY A 187 -3.90 15.95 3.83
C GLY A 187 -3.78 17.43 4.17
N ARG A 188 -4.83 18.00 4.77
CA ARG A 188 -4.91 19.41 5.18
C ARG A 188 -5.06 19.60 6.69
N GLY A 189 -4.88 18.51 7.45
CA GLY A 189 -5.03 18.47 8.90
C GLY A 189 -6.41 17.98 9.34
N ASP A 190 -7.47 18.72 9.03
CA ASP A 190 -8.86 18.39 9.41
C ASP A 190 -9.72 17.81 8.27
N HIS A 191 -9.20 17.85 7.05
CA HIS A 191 -9.80 17.28 5.84
C HIS A 191 -8.70 16.81 4.89
N SER A 192 -9.09 16.11 3.82
CA SER A 192 -8.16 15.72 2.76
C SER A 192 -8.85 15.76 1.40
N PHE A 193 -8.04 15.86 0.34
CA PHE A 193 -8.51 15.89 -1.04
C PHE A 193 -7.84 14.79 -1.86
N ILE A 194 -8.52 14.36 -2.93
CA ILE A 194 -7.85 13.63 -4.02
C ILE A 194 -7.30 14.63 -5.02
N GLY A 195 -5.98 14.69 -5.13
CA GLY A 195 -5.27 15.51 -6.10
C GLY A 195 -4.90 14.74 -7.37
N VAL A 196 -4.80 15.44 -8.50
CA VAL A 196 -4.32 14.91 -9.78
C VAL A 196 -3.26 15.85 -10.36
N TYR A 197 -2.07 15.32 -10.57
CA TYR A 197 -0.95 15.99 -11.23
C TYR A 197 -0.77 15.46 -12.66
N ARG A 198 -0.65 16.37 -13.64
CA ARG A 198 -0.50 16.05 -15.08
C ARG A 198 0.78 16.60 -15.71
N GLY A 199 1.70 17.11 -14.90
CA GLY A 199 2.93 17.76 -15.36
C GLY A 199 2.99 19.24 -15.01
N GLN A 200 4.18 19.83 -15.12
CA GLN A 200 4.49 21.19 -14.64
C GLN A 200 3.70 22.32 -15.34
N ASN A 201 3.20 22.08 -16.56
CA ASN A 201 2.47 23.08 -17.35
C ASN A 201 0.95 22.98 -17.19
N THR A 202 0.46 22.12 -16.29
CA THR A 202 -0.95 21.94 -16.00
C THR A 202 -1.19 22.29 -14.53
N PRO A 203 -2.28 23.03 -14.22
CA PRO A 203 -2.65 23.26 -12.83
C PRO A 203 -2.82 21.94 -12.08
N LEU A 204 -2.46 21.95 -10.81
CA LEU A 204 -2.81 20.86 -9.90
C LEU A 204 -4.33 20.87 -9.68
N GLU A 205 -4.99 19.75 -9.93
CA GLU A 205 -6.44 19.63 -9.82
C GLU A 205 -6.81 18.84 -8.57
N PHE A 206 -7.87 19.26 -7.86
CA PHE A 206 -8.45 18.52 -6.74
C PHE A 206 -9.86 18.08 -7.12
N LEU A 207 -10.13 16.78 -7.02
CA LEU A 207 -11.39 16.20 -7.47
C LEU A 207 -12.46 16.40 -6.41
N THR A 208 -13.57 17.04 -6.81
CA THR A 208 -14.78 17.19 -5.97
C THR A 208 -14.47 17.66 -4.53
N PRO A 209 -13.70 18.76 -4.33
CA PRO A 209 -13.18 19.13 -3.02
C PRO A 209 -14.30 19.42 -2.02
N SER A 210 -14.10 19.00 -0.77
CA SER A 210 -15.06 19.20 0.31
C SER A 210 -14.36 19.33 1.67
N THR A 211 -15.11 19.51 2.76
CA THR A 211 -14.59 19.48 4.13
C THR A 211 -14.56 18.06 4.71
N SER A 212 -14.52 17.04 3.85
CA SER A 212 -14.51 15.62 4.23
C SER A 212 -13.09 15.07 4.21
N LEU A 213 -12.90 13.86 4.75
CA LEU A 213 -11.66 13.12 4.59
C LEU A 213 -11.78 12.21 3.38
N ASP A 214 -11.04 12.53 2.32
CA ASP A 214 -10.91 11.73 1.11
C ASP A 214 -9.63 10.88 1.15
N SER A 215 -9.72 9.62 0.72
CA SER A 215 -8.58 8.68 0.70
C SER A 215 -8.77 7.55 -0.32
N SER A 216 -7.76 6.68 -0.43
CA SER A 216 -7.74 5.49 -1.28
C SER A 216 -8.13 5.76 -2.74
N PRO A 217 -7.48 6.72 -3.44
CA PRO A 217 -7.76 6.98 -4.84
C PRO A 217 -7.43 5.75 -5.68
N ARG A 218 -8.29 5.41 -6.65
CA ARG A 218 -8.10 4.28 -7.57
C ARG A 218 -8.50 4.68 -8.98
N TRP A 219 -7.57 4.53 -9.92
CA TRP A 219 -7.84 4.77 -11.33
C TRP A 219 -8.72 3.68 -11.92
N SER A 220 -9.71 4.11 -12.70
CA SER A 220 -10.44 3.24 -13.62
C SER A 220 -9.49 2.64 -14.67
N PRO A 221 -9.80 1.46 -15.24
CA PRO A 221 -8.94 0.80 -16.22
C PRO A 221 -8.66 1.64 -17.48
N ASP A 222 -9.61 2.51 -17.86
CA ASP A 222 -9.48 3.42 -19.00
C ASP A 222 -8.82 4.76 -18.64
N GLY A 223 -8.56 5.02 -17.35
CA GLY A 223 -7.97 6.26 -16.85
C GLY A 223 -8.89 7.48 -16.90
N LEU A 224 -10.19 7.31 -17.18
CA LEU A 224 -11.13 8.43 -17.33
C LEU A 224 -11.79 8.86 -16.02
N GLN A 225 -11.79 7.99 -15.02
CA GLN A 225 -12.36 8.20 -13.70
C GLN A 225 -11.40 7.78 -12.59
N ILE A 226 -11.55 8.41 -11.42
CA ILE A 226 -10.95 7.98 -10.16
C ILE A 226 -12.08 7.67 -9.18
N ALA A 227 -12.03 6.50 -8.56
CA ALA A 227 -12.85 6.17 -7.40
C ALA A 227 -12.08 6.42 -6.12
N PHE A 228 -12.75 6.84 -5.06
CA PHE A 228 -12.11 7.11 -3.77
C PHE A 228 -13.10 6.94 -2.61
N VAL A 229 -12.55 6.83 -1.40
CA VAL A 229 -13.27 6.74 -0.14
C VAL A 229 -13.45 8.15 0.41
N ARG A 230 -14.64 8.44 0.96
CA ARG A 230 -14.94 9.70 1.63
C ARG A 230 -15.58 9.44 2.99
N ILE A 231 -14.99 9.98 4.05
CA ILE A 231 -15.60 10.05 5.38
C ILE A 231 -16.15 11.48 5.56
N PRO A 232 -17.49 11.65 5.62
CA PRO A 232 -18.08 12.98 5.74
C PRO A 232 -17.65 13.69 7.03
N GLY A 233 -17.24 14.96 6.91
CA GLY A 233 -16.95 15.79 8.07
C GLY A 233 -18.21 16.00 8.91
N GLN A 234 -18.19 15.56 10.18
CA GLN A 234 -19.37 15.65 11.07
C GLN A 234 -19.53 17.04 11.71
N GLY A 235 -18.46 17.85 11.75
CA GLY A 235 -18.41 19.13 12.46
C GLY A 235 -18.70 19.01 13.96
N GLY A 236 -18.80 20.15 14.64
CA GLY A 236 -19.19 20.21 16.05
C GLY A 236 -18.03 20.11 17.05
N PRO A 237 -18.33 20.10 18.37
CA PRO A 237 -17.32 20.02 19.41
C PRO A 237 -16.57 18.68 19.35
N PRO A 238 -15.31 18.62 19.84
CA PRO A 238 -14.55 17.39 19.89
C PRO A 238 -15.36 16.26 20.55
N PRO A 239 -15.40 15.07 19.94
CA PRO A 239 -16.17 13.96 20.48
C PRO A 239 -15.62 13.49 21.83
N ASN A 240 -16.49 12.88 22.65
CA ASN A 240 -16.05 12.21 23.87
C ASN A 240 -15.23 10.96 23.49
N LEU A 241 -13.95 10.94 23.88
CA LEU A 241 -13.01 9.85 23.55
C LEU A 241 -13.41 8.47 24.12
N LEU A 242 -14.32 8.42 25.09
CA LEU A 242 -14.79 7.16 25.69
C LEU A 242 -16.03 6.58 24.99
N GLU A 243 -16.64 7.33 24.09
CA GLU A 243 -17.85 6.90 23.39
C GLU A 243 -17.49 6.29 22.03
N ARG A 244 -17.89 5.03 21.81
CA ARG A 244 -17.81 4.43 20.48
C ARG A 244 -18.85 5.07 19.57
N ARG A 245 -18.40 5.60 18.44
CA ARG A 245 -19.27 6.21 17.43
C ARG A 245 -19.06 5.52 16.09
N PRO A 246 -20.12 5.40 15.28
CA PRO A 246 -19.95 4.94 13.91
C PRO A 246 -19.11 5.96 13.14
N GLU A 247 -18.37 5.48 12.15
CA GLU A 247 -17.66 6.29 11.16
C GLU A 247 -18.25 6.02 9.78
N PRO A 248 -19.41 6.62 9.44
CA PRO A 248 -20.03 6.43 8.13
C PRO A 248 -19.08 6.89 7.04
N TRP A 249 -19.09 6.18 5.92
CA TRP A 249 -18.22 6.45 4.79
C TRP A 249 -18.93 6.18 3.48
N ALA A 250 -18.40 6.74 2.40
CA ALA A 250 -18.93 6.62 1.07
C ALA A 250 -17.84 6.29 0.05
N ILE A 251 -18.26 5.68 -1.04
CA ILE A 251 -17.46 5.51 -2.25
C ILE A 251 -17.92 6.59 -3.23
N TRP A 252 -16.97 7.34 -3.76
CA TRP A 252 -17.19 8.37 -4.77
C TRP A 252 -16.48 7.99 -6.06
N ALA A 253 -17.02 8.44 -7.18
CA ALA A 253 -16.35 8.38 -8.48
C ALA A 253 -16.33 9.78 -9.08
N ALA A 254 -15.18 10.21 -9.59
CA ALA A 254 -14.99 11.51 -10.22
C ALA A 254 -14.34 11.38 -11.59
N ALA A 255 -14.85 12.15 -12.55
CA ALA A 255 -14.25 12.29 -13.86
C ALA A 255 -12.96 13.10 -13.77
N VAL A 256 -11.90 12.61 -14.41
CA VAL A 256 -10.59 13.26 -14.33
C VAL A 256 -10.49 14.44 -15.31
N SER A 257 -11.45 14.61 -16.22
CA SER A 257 -11.46 15.71 -17.20
C SER A 257 -11.86 17.05 -16.62
N ASP A 258 -12.75 17.06 -15.61
CA ASP A 258 -13.33 18.27 -15.04
C ASP A 258 -13.46 18.23 -13.51
N GLY A 259 -13.11 17.12 -12.86
CA GLY A 259 -13.20 16.94 -11.41
C GLY A 259 -14.62 16.76 -10.89
N GLY A 260 -15.62 16.67 -11.77
CA GLY A 260 -17.01 16.40 -11.41
C GLY A 260 -17.16 14.97 -10.90
N GLY A 261 -17.81 14.79 -9.76
CA GLY A 261 -18.01 13.48 -9.16
C GLY A 261 -19.37 13.31 -8.51
N HIS A 262 -19.71 12.05 -8.25
CA HIS A 262 -20.93 11.63 -7.59
C HIS A 262 -20.66 10.53 -6.58
N GLU A 263 -21.53 10.46 -5.57
CA GLU A 263 -21.56 9.35 -4.63
C GLU A 263 -22.05 8.08 -5.35
N VAL A 264 -21.26 7.00 -5.26
CA VAL A 264 -21.56 5.68 -5.80
C VAL A 264 -22.38 4.86 -4.81
N TRP A 265 -21.95 4.90 -3.54
CA TRP A 265 -22.50 4.12 -2.45
C TRP A 265 -22.10 4.74 -1.11
N HIS A 266 -22.91 4.55 -0.06
CA HIS A 266 -22.54 4.86 1.31
C HIS A 266 -22.88 3.74 2.28
N SER A 267 -22.17 3.74 3.41
CA SER A 267 -22.46 2.85 4.53
C SER A 267 -23.64 3.33 5.36
N GLY A 268 -24.14 2.44 6.23
CA GLY A 268 -25.15 2.77 7.22
C GLY A 268 -24.57 3.56 8.41
N ASN A 269 -25.41 3.77 9.42
CA ASN A 269 -25.06 4.54 10.63
C ASN A 269 -24.88 3.65 11.87
N ALA A 270 -24.77 2.33 11.74
CA ALA A 270 -24.43 1.46 12.87
C ALA A 270 -22.91 1.36 13.05
N LEU A 271 -22.45 1.00 14.26
CA LEU A 271 -21.01 0.81 14.53
C LEU A 271 -20.33 -0.17 13.56
N ARG A 272 -21.06 -1.21 13.13
CA ARG A 272 -20.57 -2.21 12.16
C ARG A 272 -20.45 -1.69 10.72
N ASP A 273 -21.10 -0.56 10.42
CA ASP A 273 -21.09 0.06 9.10
C ASP A 273 -19.96 1.10 8.97
N SER A 274 -19.13 1.22 10.01
CA SER A 274 -17.97 2.11 10.00
C SER A 274 -16.98 1.70 8.92
N LEU A 275 -16.11 2.63 8.53
CA LEU A 275 -14.98 2.30 7.68
C LEU A 275 -14.19 1.11 8.28
N PRO A 276 -13.87 0.06 7.52
CA PRO A 276 -13.14 -1.07 8.06
C PRO A 276 -11.79 -0.64 8.65
N GLY A 277 -11.55 -1.01 9.90
CA GLY A 277 -10.34 -0.58 10.62
C GLY A 277 -9.07 -1.37 10.26
N ILE A 278 -9.22 -2.63 9.81
CA ILE A 278 -8.10 -3.48 9.41
C ILE A 278 -8.00 -3.45 7.89
N ASN A 279 -6.82 -3.07 7.36
CA ASN A 279 -6.52 -2.97 5.93
C ASN A 279 -7.45 -2.05 5.11
N GLY A 280 -8.31 -1.28 5.77
CA GLY A 280 -9.25 -0.37 5.11
C GLY A 280 -10.28 -1.08 4.22
N PRO A 281 -10.99 -0.32 3.37
CA PRO A 281 -12.03 -0.86 2.49
C PRO A 281 -11.46 -1.55 1.23
N GLN A 282 -10.14 -1.53 1.01
CA GLN A 282 -9.47 -2.15 -0.14
C GLN A 282 -10.17 -1.91 -1.48
N LEU A 283 -10.58 -0.65 -1.69
CA LEU A 283 -11.30 -0.21 -2.88
C LEU A 283 -10.47 -0.52 -4.13
N ASN A 284 -11.08 -1.13 -5.15
CA ASN A 284 -10.46 -1.37 -6.46
C ASN A 284 -11.49 -1.38 -7.58
N TRP A 285 -11.07 -1.02 -8.80
CA TRP A 285 -11.88 -1.23 -10.00
C TRP A 285 -11.84 -2.69 -10.45
N VAL A 286 -12.93 -3.14 -11.07
CA VAL A 286 -13.00 -4.41 -11.81
C VAL A 286 -13.64 -4.18 -13.18
N ALA A 287 -13.45 -5.13 -14.09
CA ALA A 287 -13.99 -5.07 -15.44
C ALA A 287 -15.52 -4.84 -15.44
N GLY A 288 -16.01 -4.14 -16.46
CA GLY A 288 -17.43 -3.80 -16.58
C GLY A 288 -17.85 -2.49 -15.88
N GLY A 289 -16.89 -1.71 -15.39
CA GLY A 289 -17.17 -0.40 -14.76
C GLY A 289 -17.69 -0.50 -13.33
N ASN A 290 -17.33 -1.59 -12.64
CA ASN A 290 -17.69 -1.83 -11.26
C ASN A 290 -16.50 -1.59 -10.33
N LEU A 291 -16.83 -1.45 -9.04
CA LEU A 291 -15.90 -1.28 -7.94
C LEU A 291 -16.12 -2.42 -6.95
N ILE A 292 -15.02 -2.96 -6.43
CA ILE A 292 -15.05 -3.86 -5.28
C ILE A 292 -14.56 -3.14 -4.03
N TYR A 293 -15.05 -3.58 -2.87
CA TYR A 293 -14.64 -3.07 -1.57
C TYR A 293 -14.96 -4.07 -0.46
N ILE A 294 -14.27 -3.93 0.67
CA ILE A 294 -14.53 -4.65 1.91
C ILE A 294 -15.47 -3.85 2.81
N SER A 295 -16.44 -4.51 3.41
CA SER A 295 -17.33 -3.92 4.43
C SER A 295 -17.70 -4.95 5.49
N GLU A 296 -17.95 -4.47 6.71
CA GLU A 296 -18.40 -5.26 7.86
C GLU A 296 -19.91 -5.19 8.09
N GLN A 297 -20.68 -4.67 7.12
CA GLN A 297 -22.14 -4.51 7.22
C GLN A 297 -22.91 -5.81 7.55
N THR A 298 -22.28 -6.99 7.37
CA THR A 298 -22.83 -8.31 7.75
C THR A 298 -22.17 -8.96 8.97
N ASN A 299 -21.41 -8.19 9.77
CA ASN A 299 -20.57 -8.59 10.92
C ASN A 299 -19.27 -9.31 10.59
N TRP A 300 -18.95 -9.43 9.32
CA TRP A 300 -17.73 -10.05 8.84
C TRP A 300 -17.14 -9.14 7.75
N PRO A 301 -15.80 -8.96 7.70
CA PRO A 301 -15.18 -8.22 6.61
C PRO A 301 -15.29 -9.07 5.35
N LEU A 302 -16.25 -8.71 4.49
CA LEU A 302 -16.57 -9.46 3.28
C LEU A 302 -16.48 -8.55 2.07
N LEU A 303 -16.36 -9.18 0.90
CA LEU A 303 -16.17 -8.53 -0.36
C LEU A 303 -17.50 -8.19 -1.01
N TYR A 304 -17.65 -6.94 -1.42
CA TYR A 304 -18.81 -6.39 -2.08
C TYR A 304 -18.42 -5.82 -3.43
N GLU A 305 -19.40 -5.71 -4.32
CA GLU A 305 -19.27 -5.10 -5.64
C GLU A 305 -20.41 -4.12 -5.89
N VAL A 306 -20.10 -2.96 -6.45
CA VAL A 306 -21.08 -1.95 -6.84
C VAL A 306 -20.72 -1.36 -8.20
N SER A 307 -21.72 -1.01 -9.01
CA SER A 307 -21.49 -0.27 -10.25
C SER A 307 -20.98 1.14 -9.94
N ALA A 308 -19.95 1.62 -10.66
CA ALA A 308 -19.44 2.98 -10.46
C ALA A 308 -20.45 4.08 -10.83
N ALA A 309 -21.49 3.75 -11.61
CA ALA A 309 -22.63 4.64 -11.84
C ALA A 309 -23.59 4.72 -10.63
N GLY A 310 -23.30 3.99 -9.56
CA GLY A 310 -24.13 3.85 -8.36
C GLY A 310 -25.11 2.68 -8.42
N GLY A 311 -25.85 2.51 -7.33
CA GLY A 311 -26.92 1.52 -7.21
C GLY A 311 -26.72 0.54 -6.06
N HIS A 312 -27.36 -0.63 -6.17
CA HIS A 312 -27.29 -1.66 -5.13
C HIS A 312 -25.96 -2.39 -5.16
N SER A 313 -25.32 -2.47 -4.00
CA SER A 313 -24.14 -3.29 -3.78
C SER A 313 -24.49 -4.78 -3.65
N ARG A 314 -23.68 -5.64 -4.26
CA ARG A 314 -23.79 -7.10 -4.28
C ARG A 314 -22.71 -7.72 -3.40
N LEU A 315 -23.10 -8.61 -2.48
CA LEU A 315 -22.16 -9.42 -1.69
C LEU A 315 -21.55 -10.53 -2.56
N LEU A 316 -20.23 -10.55 -2.69
CA LEU A 316 -19.48 -11.55 -3.46
C LEU A 316 -19.07 -12.76 -2.63
N THR A 317 -18.74 -12.57 -1.35
CA THR A 317 -18.21 -13.62 -0.48
C THR A 317 -19.13 -13.91 0.72
N PRO A 318 -20.34 -14.43 0.54
CA PRO A 318 -21.25 -14.67 1.65
C PRO A 318 -20.71 -15.74 2.61
N GLY A 319 -20.66 -15.43 3.90
CA GLY A 319 -20.22 -16.40 4.90
C GLY A 319 -20.01 -15.83 6.29
N LYS A 320 -19.38 -16.64 7.15
CA LYS A 320 -18.97 -16.28 8.51
C LYS A 320 -17.46 -16.42 8.64
N PHE A 321 -16.74 -15.63 7.86
CA PHE A 321 -15.29 -15.62 7.75
C PHE A 321 -14.84 -14.22 7.37
N MET A 322 -13.55 -13.94 7.46
CA MET A 322 -12.92 -12.68 7.13
C MET A 322 -12.15 -12.82 5.83
N VAL A 323 -12.42 -11.92 4.90
CA VAL A 323 -11.51 -11.58 3.81
C VAL A 323 -10.49 -10.59 4.37
N GLU A 324 -9.19 -10.87 4.21
CA GLU A 324 -8.11 -10.05 4.80
C GLU A 324 -7.41 -9.17 3.77
N ASP A 325 -7.10 -9.71 2.59
CA ASP A 325 -6.42 -8.99 1.51
C ASP A 325 -7.07 -9.31 0.17
N THR A 326 -7.02 -8.34 -0.73
CA THR A 326 -7.55 -8.43 -2.09
C THR A 326 -6.53 -7.89 -3.09
N SER A 327 -6.49 -8.50 -4.26
CA SER A 327 -5.74 -7.99 -5.40
C SER A 327 -6.49 -8.28 -6.70
N ILE A 328 -6.20 -7.48 -7.72
CA ILE A 328 -6.88 -7.54 -9.01
C ILE A 328 -5.88 -7.91 -10.09
N SER A 329 -6.28 -8.77 -11.03
CA SER A 329 -5.46 -9.08 -12.20
C SER A 329 -5.23 -7.83 -13.07
N PRO A 330 -4.13 -7.75 -13.84
CA PRO A 330 -3.84 -6.57 -14.67
C PRO A 330 -4.92 -6.23 -15.73
N ASP A 331 -5.74 -7.20 -16.12
CA ASP A 331 -6.88 -7.02 -17.03
C ASP A 331 -8.19 -6.65 -16.31
N PHE A 332 -8.14 -6.46 -14.99
CA PHE A 332 -9.26 -6.15 -14.10
C PHE A 332 -10.37 -7.21 -14.06
N ALA A 333 -10.16 -8.39 -14.65
CA ALA A 333 -11.20 -9.40 -14.80
C ALA A 333 -11.26 -10.41 -13.65
N THR A 334 -10.19 -10.56 -12.88
CA THR A 334 -10.06 -11.54 -11.81
C THR A 334 -9.78 -10.86 -10.48
N ILE A 335 -10.51 -11.27 -9.45
CA ILE A 335 -10.28 -10.86 -8.07
C ILE A 335 -9.62 -12.02 -7.35
N TYR A 336 -8.45 -11.79 -6.77
CA TYR A 336 -7.80 -12.73 -5.86
C TYR A 336 -7.99 -12.21 -4.44
N TYR A 337 -8.24 -13.10 -3.49
CA TYR A 337 -8.37 -12.70 -2.10
C TYR A 337 -7.88 -13.77 -1.13
N THR A 338 -7.44 -13.32 0.05
CA THR A 338 -7.11 -14.20 1.18
C THR A 338 -8.27 -14.23 2.16
N ALA A 339 -8.59 -15.42 2.69
CA ALA A 339 -9.64 -15.56 3.70
C ALA A 339 -9.41 -16.72 4.67
N ASN A 340 -9.94 -16.60 5.87
CA ASN A 340 -9.90 -17.66 6.91
C ASN A 340 -11.07 -18.66 6.78
N THR A 341 -11.31 -19.13 5.56
CA THR A 341 -12.47 -19.96 5.20
C THR A 341 -12.07 -21.29 4.53
N GLY A 342 -11.03 -21.93 5.08
CA GLY A 342 -10.53 -23.21 4.55
C GLY A 342 -11.51 -24.38 4.70
N THR A 343 -11.11 -25.55 4.21
CA THR A 343 -11.93 -26.78 4.24
C THR A 343 -12.12 -27.39 5.64
N THR A 344 -11.40 -26.87 6.65
CA THR A 344 -11.48 -27.37 8.03
C THR A 344 -12.50 -26.53 8.83
N PRO A 345 -13.50 -27.16 9.49
CA PRO A 345 -14.42 -26.42 10.34
C PRO A 345 -13.69 -25.65 11.46
N GLY A 346 -14.02 -24.37 11.62
CA GLY A 346 -13.42 -23.51 12.65
C GLY A 346 -12.00 -23.02 12.34
N ASP A 347 -11.59 -23.04 11.06
CA ASP A 347 -10.28 -22.62 10.59
C ASP A 347 -10.09 -21.10 10.59
N VAL A 348 -10.15 -20.48 11.77
CA VAL A 348 -10.05 -19.04 11.95
C VAL A 348 -8.60 -18.52 11.91
N ALA A 349 -7.61 -19.43 11.98
CA ALA A 349 -6.20 -19.08 12.15
C ALA A 349 -5.36 -19.17 10.85
N ARG A 350 -5.83 -19.89 9.82
CA ARG A 350 -5.11 -20.00 8.54
C ARG A 350 -5.72 -19.08 7.50
N ARG A 351 -4.88 -18.61 6.59
CA ARG A 351 -5.28 -17.78 5.45
C ARG A 351 -5.14 -18.65 4.21
N HIS A 352 -6.18 -18.66 3.39
CA HIS A 352 -6.26 -19.42 2.14
C HIS A 352 -6.45 -18.43 1.00
N GLY A 353 -5.73 -18.62 -0.09
CA GLY A 353 -5.90 -17.83 -1.32
C GLY A 353 -7.01 -18.41 -2.19
N TYR A 354 -7.81 -17.53 -2.78
CA TYR A 354 -8.94 -17.84 -3.67
C TYR A 354 -8.84 -17.11 -4.99
#